data_AF-A0A7W1GVC7-F1
#
_entry.id   AF-A0A7W1GVC7-F1
#
_cell.length_a   1.000
_cell.length_b   1.000
_cell.length_c   1.000
_cell.angle_alpha   90.00
_cell.angle_beta   90.00
_cell.angle_gamma   90.00
#
_symmetry.space_group_name_H-M   'P 1'
#
loop_
_entity.id
_entity.type
_entity.pdbx_description
1 polymer ?
#
loop_
_entity_poly.entity_id
_entity_poly.type
_entity_poly.pdbx_seq_one_letter_code
_entity_poly.pdbx_strand_id
1 'polypeptide(L)'
;MKAIHFVLFMAAMFITMEKSSAVIPDQVPCVQELELNFFIEPIVNQGLSLYDIPQGLWSPINLDLHSRNQTVPDRMKQRTAYMYPNPIEYPLQRIPTAKILLAVFHEIFLETMRNYQVNEQPSADLIFDYIVGQQEGRLINCFGPEVKELIPRLQ
;
A
#
# COMPACT_ATOMS: atom_id res chain seq x y z
N MET A 1 -17.31 -21.00 75.99
CA MET A 1 -16.17 -20.15 76.39
C MET A 1 -14.91 -20.71 75.75
N LYS A 2 -14.06 -19.83 75.19
CA LYS A 2 -12.83 -20.07 74.38
C LYS A 2 -13.06 -20.41 72.91
N ALA A 3 -12.41 -19.81 71.92
CA ALA A 3 -11.73 -18.51 71.78
C ALA A 3 -11.53 -18.34 70.26
N ILE A 4 -11.71 -17.10 69.78
CA ILE A 4 -11.49 -16.63 68.41
C ILE A 4 -9.97 -16.39 68.23
N HIS A 5 -9.39 -16.71 67.07
CA HIS A 5 -8.56 -15.81 66.22
C HIS A 5 -7.54 -16.56 65.32
N PHE A 6 -7.48 -16.08 64.06
CA PHE A 6 -6.32 -16.01 63.16
C PHE A 6 -5.75 -17.34 62.63
N VAL A 7 -6.03 -17.65 61.35
CA VAL A 7 -5.02 -17.56 60.27
C VAL A 7 -5.73 -17.20 58.96
N LEU A 8 -5.45 -15.98 58.53
CA LEU A 8 -5.69 -15.36 57.24
C LEU A 8 -4.69 -15.95 56.21
N PHE A 9 -4.96 -15.78 54.92
CA PHE A 9 -4.09 -16.08 53.77
C PHE A 9 -4.04 -17.53 53.27
N MET A 10 -4.77 -17.78 52.18
CA MET A 10 -4.18 -18.25 50.90
C MET A 10 -5.31 -18.17 49.87
N ALA A 11 -5.67 -16.93 49.55
CA ALA A 11 -6.55 -16.62 48.44
C ALA A 11 -5.88 -17.11 47.15
N ALA A 12 -6.50 -18.13 46.54
CA ALA A 12 -6.64 -18.32 45.10
C ALA A 12 -5.69 -17.48 44.23
N MET A 13 -4.43 -17.91 44.11
CA MET A 13 -3.51 -17.42 43.09
C MET A 13 -3.81 -18.17 41.79
N PHE A 14 -5.02 -17.93 41.23
CA PHE A 14 -5.26 -18.20 39.82
C PHE A 14 -4.47 -17.14 39.06
N ILE A 15 -3.30 -17.54 38.57
CA ILE A 15 -2.53 -16.77 37.60
C ILE A 15 -3.43 -16.64 36.37
N THR A 16 -4.12 -15.50 36.25
CA THR A 16 -4.74 -15.10 35.00
C THR A 16 -3.60 -14.93 34.02
N MET A 17 -3.39 -15.94 33.15
CA MET A 17 -2.65 -15.73 31.92
C MET A 17 -3.40 -14.66 31.15
N GLU A 18 -2.94 -13.41 31.27
CA GLU A 18 -3.30 -12.36 30.33
C GLU A 18 -2.80 -12.83 28.97
N LYS A 19 -3.69 -13.45 28.21
CA LYS A 19 -3.54 -13.68 26.79
C LYS A 19 -3.48 -12.29 26.17
N SER A 20 -2.26 -11.75 26.08
CA SER A 20 -1.96 -10.62 25.21
C SER A 20 -2.50 -11.00 23.83
N SER A 21 -3.66 -10.45 23.48
CA SER A 21 -4.06 -10.36 22.09
C SER A 21 -3.05 -9.40 21.50
N ALA A 22 -1.93 -9.96 21.00
CA ALA A 22 -1.10 -9.23 20.07
C ALA A 22 -2.06 -8.75 18.99
N VAL A 23 -2.34 -7.44 19.00
CA VAL A 23 -3.03 -6.78 17.90
C VAL A 23 -2.07 -6.90 16.75
N ILE A 24 -2.23 -7.97 15.97
CA ILE A 24 -1.48 -8.16 14.74
C ILE A 24 -1.91 -6.97 13.89
N PRO A 25 -1.01 -6.03 13.55
CA PRO A 25 -1.40 -4.87 12.78
C PRO A 25 -2.04 -5.35 11.48
N ASP A 26 -3.25 -4.85 11.20
CA ASP A 26 -4.05 -5.25 10.04
C ASP A 26 -3.33 -4.98 8.70
N GLN A 27 -2.29 -4.13 8.71
CA GLN A 27 -1.42 -3.86 7.57
C GLN A 27 0.06 -3.85 7.96
N VAL A 28 0.90 -4.35 7.05
CA VAL A 28 2.37 -4.26 7.17
C VAL A 28 2.78 -2.80 6.92
N PRO A 29 3.53 -2.13 7.82
CA PRO A 29 3.83 -0.69 7.71
C PRO A 29 4.42 -0.26 6.37
N CYS A 30 5.23 -1.12 5.74
CA CYS A 30 5.84 -0.84 4.45
C CYS A 30 4.80 -0.75 3.31
N VAL A 31 3.75 -1.58 3.34
CA VAL A 31 2.66 -1.55 2.36
C VAL A 31 1.85 -0.27 2.52
N GLN A 32 1.54 0.11 3.76
CA GLN A 32 0.83 1.36 4.04
C GLN A 32 1.61 2.59 3.55
N GLU A 33 2.94 2.60 3.73
CA GLU A 33 3.79 3.68 3.24
C GLU A 33 3.75 3.78 1.71
N LEU A 34 3.78 2.64 1.01
CA LEU A 34 3.62 2.57 -0.44
C LEU A 34 2.24 3.09 -0.87
N GLU A 35 1.16 2.61 -0.25
CA GLU A 35 -0.21 3.04 -0.56
C GLU A 35 -0.35 4.57 -0.54
N LEU A 36 0.28 5.23 0.44
CA LEU A 36 0.13 6.67 0.65
C LEU A 36 1.18 7.53 -0.08
N ASN A 37 2.33 6.96 -0.47
CA ASN A 37 3.46 7.72 -1.03
C ASN A 37 4.07 7.08 -2.29
N PHE A 38 3.26 6.48 -3.16
CA PHE A 38 3.74 5.88 -4.40
C PHE A 38 4.08 6.92 -5.48
N PHE A 39 3.22 7.92 -5.68
CA PHE A 39 3.45 9.00 -6.65
C PHE A 39 4.32 10.10 -6.04
N ILE A 40 5.64 9.87 -6.05
CA ILE A 40 6.63 10.85 -5.58
C ILE A 40 6.87 11.89 -6.68
N GLU A 41 6.64 13.17 -6.38
CA GLU A 41 6.66 14.27 -7.36
C GLU A 41 7.94 14.29 -8.23
N PRO A 42 9.17 14.22 -7.69
CA PRO A 42 10.37 14.11 -8.53
C PRO A 42 10.34 12.97 -9.55
N ILE A 43 9.81 11.80 -9.19
CA ILE A 43 9.74 10.62 -10.07
C ILE A 43 8.66 10.84 -11.14
N VAL A 44 7.49 11.37 -10.74
CA VAL A 44 6.40 11.70 -11.66
C VAL A 44 6.88 12.73 -12.69
N ASN A 45 7.51 13.82 -12.24
CA ASN A 45 8.01 14.88 -13.13
C ASN A 45 9.06 14.36 -14.12
N GLN A 46 9.94 13.45 -13.70
CA GLN A 46 10.87 12.80 -14.63
C GLN A 46 10.13 11.97 -15.68
N GLY A 47 9.13 11.17 -15.27
CA GLY A 47 8.28 10.42 -16.19
C GLY A 47 7.56 11.33 -17.18
N LEU A 48 6.90 12.38 -16.70
CA LEU A 48 6.23 13.38 -17.53
C LEU A 48 7.22 14.05 -18.51
N SER A 49 8.45 14.32 -18.08
CA SER A 49 9.49 14.93 -18.91
C SER A 49 10.03 14.01 -19.99
N LEU A 50 10.23 12.71 -19.71
CA LEU A 50 10.73 11.73 -20.68
C LEU A 50 9.79 11.55 -21.88
N TYR A 51 8.54 11.95 -21.68
CA TYR A 51 7.41 11.66 -22.54
C TYR A 51 6.71 12.95 -22.99
N ASP A 52 7.45 14.07 -22.97
CA ASP A 52 7.08 15.38 -23.53
C ASP A 52 5.74 15.96 -23.06
N ILE A 53 5.32 15.64 -21.82
CA ILE A 53 4.12 16.24 -21.24
C ILE A 53 4.39 17.73 -20.95
N PRO A 54 3.53 18.66 -21.39
CA PRO A 54 3.73 20.09 -21.16
C PRO A 54 3.92 20.45 -19.68
N GLN A 55 4.99 21.19 -19.36
CA GLN A 55 5.34 21.58 -17.99
C GLN A 55 4.21 22.30 -17.24
N GLY A 56 3.38 23.06 -17.95
CA GLY A 56 2.21 23.73 -17.36
C GLY A 56 1.18 22.76 -16.74
N LEU A 57 1.25 21.47 -17.07
CA LEU A 57 0.37 20.43 -16.53
C LEU A 57 0.99 19.67 -15.36
N TRP A 58 2.28 19.83 -15.06
CA TRP A 58 2.97 18.98 -14.08
C TRP A 58 2.44 19.21 -12.66
N SER A 59 2.35 20.47 -12.21
CA SER A 59 1.82 20.80 -10.89
C SER A 59 0.38 20.29 -10.69
N PRO A 60 -0.59 20.56 -11.59
CA PRO A 60 -1.94 20.04 -11.41
C PRO A 60 -2.02 18.51 -11.47
N ILE A 61 -1.24 17.84 -12.34
CA ILE A 61 -1.16 16.37 -12.37
C ILE A 61 -0.66 15.82 -11.03
N ASN A 62 0.42 16.38 -10.46
CA ASN A 62 0.96 15.92 -9.18
C ASN A 62 -0.03 16.13 -8.03
N LEU A 63 -0.74 17.26 -8.02
CA LEU A 63 -1.77 17.53 -7.01
C LEU A 63 -2.94 16.52 -7.12
N ASP A 64 -3.41 16.22 -8.33
CA ASP A 64 -4.48 15.23 -8.54
C ASP A 64 -4.01 13.81 -8.16
N LEU A 65 -2.79 13.41 -8.57
CA LEU A 65 -2.19 12.14 -8.16
C LEU A 65 -2.06 12.04 -6.64
N HIS A 66 -1.55 13.07 -5.97
CA HIS A 66 -1.41 13.08 -4.51
C HIS A 66 -2.78 12.95 -3.81
N SER A 67 -3.79 13.67 -4.29
CA SER A 67 -5.15 13.60 -3.76
C SER A 67 -5.76 12.20 -3.95
N ARG A 68 -5.65 11.63 -5.15
CA ARG A 68 -6.17 10.29 -5.47
C ARG A 68 -5.42 9.18 -4.75
N ASN A 69 -4.13 9.36 -4.48
CA ASN A 69 -3.32 8.37 -3.77
C ASN A 69 -3.87 8.10 -2.36
N GLN A 70 -4.51 9.09 -1.72
CA GLN A 70 -5.19 8.90 -0.43
C GLN A 70 -6.36 7.90 -0.49
N THR A 71 -6.87 7.58 -1.69
CA THR A 71 -7.97 6.63 -1.89
C THR A 71 -7.49 5.18 -2.07
N VAL A 72 -6.18 4.95 -2.19
CA VAL A 72 -5.60 3.63 -2.46
C VAL A 72 -6.00 2.59 -1.40
N PRO A 73 -5.90 2.85 -0.08
CA PRO A 73 -6.28 1.85 0.92
C PRO A 73 -7.74 1.37 0.79
N ASP A 74 -8.65 2.30 0.48
CA ASP A 74 -10.07 1.96 0.31
C ASP A 74 -10.32 1.20 -0.99
N ARG A 75 -9.65 1.57 -2.09
CA ARG A 75 -9.70 0.81 -3.35
C ARG A 75 -9.15 -0.61 -3.18
N MET A 76 -8.07 -0.79 -2.40
CA MET A 76 -7.53 -2.10 -2.05
C MET A 76 -8.54 -2.95 -1.28
N LYS A 77 -9.17 -2.40 -0.24
CA LYS A 77 -10.24 -3.09 0.51
C LYS A 77 -11.41 -3.48 -0.38
N GLN A 78 -11.87 -2.57 -1.25
CA GLN A 78 -12.98 -2.84 -2.17
C GLN A 78 -12.67 -3.97 -3.16
N ARG A 79 -11.45 -4.02 -3.72
CA ARG A 79 -11.04 -5.07 -4.66
C ARG A 79 -10.90 -6.45 -4.03
N THR A 80 -10.55 -6.48 -2.76
CA THR A 80 -10.22 -7.72 -2.04
C THR A 80 -11.37 -8.26 -1.20
N ALA A 81 -12.43 -7.48 -0.99
CA ALA A 81 -13.57 -7.80 -0.13
C ALA A 81 -14.23 -9.17 -0.39
N TYR A 82 -14.15 -9.68 -1.62
CA TYR A 82 -14.75 -10.95 -2.04
C TYR A 82 -13.73 -12.05 -2.35
N MET A 83 -12.45 -11.82 -2.06
CA MET A 83 -11.38 -12.79 -2.28
C MET A 83 -11.21 -13.67 -1.04
N TYR A 84 -11.08 -14.99 -1.23
CA TYR A 84 -10.84 -15.94 -0.12
C TYR A 84 -9.66 -16.88 -0.43
N PRO A 85 -8.60 -16.89 0.40
CA PRO A 85 -8.34 -15.94 1.49
C PRO A 85 -8.12 -14.51 0.99
N ASN A 86 -8.47 -13.50 1.80
CA ASN A 86 -8.24 -12.10 1.47
C ASN A 86 -6.71 -11.84 1.40
N PRO A 87 -6.16 -11.35 0.28
CA PRO A 87 -4.72 -11.21 0.11
C PRO A 87 -4.09 -10.12 0.98
N ILE A 88 -4.85 -9.10 1.38
CA ILE A 88 -4.36 -7.99 2.20
C ILE A 88 -4.48 -8.25 3.71
N GLU A 89 -5.18 -9.30 4.12
CA GLU A 89 -5.29 -9.72 5.52
C GLU A 89 -4.13 -10.62 5.95
N TYR A 90 -3.96 -10.81 7.27
CA TYR A 90 -2.92 -11.67 7.80
C TYR A 90 -3.22 -13.16 7.62
N PRO A 91 -2.26 -13.99 7.17
CA PRO A 91 -0.92 -13.60 6.71
C PRO A 91 -0.96 -12.95 5.31
N LEU A 92 -0.25 -11.82 5.17
CA LEU A 92 -0.22 -11.06 3.92
C LEU A 92 0.24 -11.93 2.74
N GLN A 93 -0.60 -12.04 1.72
CA GLN A 93 -0.25 -12.73 0.48
C GLN A 93 0.50 -11.77 -0.43
N ARG A 94 1.83 -11.70 -0.26
CA ARG A 94 2.69 -10.65 -0.83
C ARG A 94 2.48 -10.40 -2.32
N ILE A 95 2.56 -11.44 -3.16
CA ILE A 95 2.48 -11.29 -4.62
C ILE A 95 1.06 -10.98 -5.10
N PRO A 96 0.01 -11.66 -4.63
CA PRO A 96 -1.37 -11.23 -4.89
C PRO A 96 -1.64 -9.78 -4.49
N THR A 97 -1.17 -9.35 -3.32
CA THR A 97 -1.32 -7.97 -2.85
C THR A 97 -0.59 -6.98 -3.74
N ALA A 98 0.68 -7.24 -4.07
CA ALA A 98 1.47 -6.38 -4.95
C ALA A 98 0.80 -6.19 -6.32
N LYS A 99 0.27 -7.28 -6.89
CA LYS A 99 -0.44 -7.24 -8.17
C LYS A 99 -1.69 -6.34 -8.12
N ILE A 100 -2.50 -6.47 -7.06
CA ILE A 100 -3.70 -5.64 -6.89
C ILE A 100 -3.32 -4.18 -6.65
N LEU A 101 -2.30 -3.94 -5.83
CA LEU A 101 -1.81 -2.60 -5.53
C LEU A 101 -1.29 -1.87 -6.77
N LEU A 102 -0.48 -2.53 -7.60
CA LEU A 102 0.00 -1.98 -8.87
C LEU A 102 -1.16 -1.68 -9.83
N ALA A 103 -2.18 -2.55 -9.89
CA ALA A 103 -3.37 -2.30 -10.69
C ALA A 103 -4.18 -1.08 -10.18
N VAL A 104 -4.29 -0.90 -8.87
CA VAL A 104 -4.94 0.28 -8.26
C VAL A 104 -4.17 1.56 -8.59
N PHE A 105 -2.85 1.55 -8.47
CA PHE A 105 -2.03 2.70 -8.86
C PHE A 105 -2.16 3.01 -10.35
N HIS A 106 -2.15 2.00 -11.21
CA HIS A 106 -2.29 2.19 -12.65
C HIS A 106 -3.61 2.86 -13.01
N GLU A 107 -4.71 2.42 -12.41
CA GLU A 107 -6.02 3.03 -12.62
C GLU A 107 -6.08 4.48 -12.15
N ILE A 108 -5.54 4.78 -10.98
CA ILE A 108 -5.43 6.16 -10.48
C ILE A 108 -4.64 7.00 -11.47
N PHE A 109 -3.51 6.49 -11.96
CA PHE A 109 -2.68 7.19 -12.92
C PHE A 109 -3.43 7.47 -14.23
N LEU A 110 -4.08 6.46 -14.82
CA LEU A 110 -4.85 6.60 -16.06
C LEU A 110 -6.08 7.50 -15.89
N GLU A 111 -6.76 7.48 -14.74
CA GLU A 111 -7.81 8.43 -14.40
C GLU A 111 -7.27 9.87 -14.43
N THR A 112 -6.12 10.12 -13.77
CA THR A 112 -5.49 11.44 -13.76
C THR A 112 -5.11 11.90 -15.16
N MET A 113 -4.39 11.06 -15.92
CA MET A 113 -3.92 11.44 -17.26
C MET A 113 -5.08 11.74 -18.22
N ARG A 114 -6.21 11.03 -18.10
CA ARG A 114 -7.43 11.32 -18.88
C ARG A 114 -8.05 12.67 -18.52
N ASN A 115 -8.04 13.08 -17.24
CA ASN A 115 -8.56 14.39 -16.84
C ASN A 115 -7.82 15.55 -17.52
N TYR A 116 -6.54 15.36 -17.83
CA TYR A 116 -5.68 16.34 -18.47
C TYR A 116 -5.46 16.09 -19.97
N GLN A 117 -6.18 15.12 -20.56
CA GLN A 117 -6.14 14.79 -22.00
C GLN A 117 -4.72 14.42 -22.51
N VAL A 118 -3.93 13.76 -21.66
CA VAL A 118 -2.53 13.38 -21.93
C VAL A 118 -2.35 11.86 -21.94
N ASN A 119 -3.38 11.12 -22.39
CA ASN A 119 -3.42 9.66 -22.36
C ASN A 119 -3.05 8.97 -23.68
N GLU A 120 -2.94 9.69 -24.80
CA GLU A 120 -2.90 9.08 -26.13
C GLU A 120 -1.49 8.82 -26.67
N GLN A 121 -0.56 9.79 -26.61
CA GLN A 121 0.85 9.58 -27.01
C GLN A 121 1.83 10.52 -26.30
N PRO A 122 2.95 10.00 -25.77
CA PRO A 122 3.21 8.57 -25.52
C PRO A 122 2.15 7.99 -24.58
N SER A 123 1.92 6.68 -24.61
CA SER A 123 0.84 6.11 -23.81
C SER A 123 1.12 6.37 -22.33
N ALA A 124 0.09 6.80 -21.59
CA ALA A 124 0.18 6.98 -20.14
C ALA A 124 0.76 5.75 -19.44
N ASP A 125 0.58 4.55 -20.01
CA ASP A 125 1.20 3.31 -19.55
C ASP A 125 2.73 3.39 -19.49
N LEU A 126 3.39 3.99 -20.49
CA LEU A 126 4.85 4.11 -20.51
C LEU A 126 5.39 5.03 -19.41
N ILE A 127 4.65 6.10 -19.10
CA ILE A 127 4.96 6.99 -17.98
C ILE A 127 4.77 6.24 -16.66
N PHE A 128 3.68 5.47 -16.54
CA PHE A 128 3.41 4.65 -15.36
C PHE A 128 4.48 3.59 -15.15
N ASP A 129 4.88 2.88 -16.20
CA ASP A 129 5.95 1.87 -16.19
C ASP A 129 7.27 2.48 -15.73
N TYR A 130 7.58 3.70 -16.16
CA TYR A 130 8.72 4.46 -15.64
C TYR A 130 8.62 4.67 -14.13
N ILE A 131 7.49 5.16 -13.64
CA ILE A 131 7.27 5.41 -12.21
C ILE A 131 7.40 4.11 -11.41
N VAL A 132 6.81 3.01 -11.87
CA VAL A 132 6.91 1.68 -11.22
C VAL A 132 8.37 1.23 -11.16
N GLY A 133 9.13 1.35 -12.26
CA GLY A 133 10.55 1.01 -12.31
C GLY A 133 11.39 1.79 -11.30
N GLN A 134 11.14 3.09 -11.16
CA GLN A 134 11.83 3.92 -10.16
C GLN A 134 11.48 3.54 -8.70
N GLN A 135 10.38 2.82 -8.48
CA GLN A 135 9.94 2.36 -7.15
C GLN A 135 10.34 0.90 -6.86
N GLU A 136 11.10 0.24 -7.74
CA GLU A 136 11.46 -1.18 -7.62
C GLU A 136 12.02 -1.53 -6.24
N GLY A 137 12.97 -0.74 -5.72
CA GLY A 137 13.57 -0.99 -4.41
C GLY A 137 12.54 -1.00 -3.27
N ARG A 138 11.57 -0.09 -3.28
CA ARG A 138 10.50 -0.04 -2.28
C ARG A 138 9.53 -1.20 -2.44
N LEU A 139 9.19 -1.57 -3.67
CA LEU A 139 8.35 -2.75 -3.96
C LEU A 139 9.01 -4.04 -3.44
N ILE A 140 10.30 -4.24 -3.71
CA ILE A 140 11.06 -5.40 -3.23
C ILE A 140 11.10 -5.43 -1.70
N ASN A 141 11.36 -4.28 -1.07
CA ASN A 141 11.40 -4.18 0.39
C ASN A 141 10.05 -4.55 1.04
N CYS A 142 8.92 -4.30 0.35
CA CYS A 142 7.59 -4.61 0.86
C CYS A 142 7.14 -6.05 0.58
N PHE A 143 7.43 -6.56 -0.62
CA PHE A 143 6.82 -7.79 -1.13
C PHE A 143 7.80 -8.93 -1.38
N GLY A 144 9.11 -8.68 -1.31
CA GLY A 144 10.15 -9.65 -1.66
C GLY A 144 10.62 -9.53 -3.11
N PRO A 145 11.73 -10.21 -3.47
CA PRO A 145 12.35 -10.13 -4.80
C PRO A 145 11.46 -10.66 -5.94
N GLU A 146 10.48 -11.51 -5.63
CA GLU A 146 9.56 -12.10 -6.61
C GLU A 146 8.67 -11.04 -7.28
N VAL A 147 8.48 -9.87 -6.64
CA VAL A 147 7.72 -8.75 -7.22
C VAL A 147 8.35 -8.20 -8.51
N LYS A 148 9.64 -8.46 -8.77
CA LYS A 148 10.33 -8.05 -10.00
C LYS A 148 9.67 -8.61 -11.26
N GLU A 149 8.94 -9.73 -11.15
CA GLU A 149 8.19 -10.31 -12.27
C GLU A 149 6.97 -9.46 -12.67
N LEU A 150 6.50 -8.59 -11.77
CA LEU A 150 5.38 -7.67 -12.00
C LEU A 150 5.83 -6.28 -12.49
N ILE A 151 7.12 -5.96 -12.38
CA ILE A 151 7.67 -4.64 -12.73
C ILE A 151 7.99 -4.62 -14.22
N PRO A 152 7.44 -3.66 -14.98
CA PRO A 152 7.79 -3.47 -16.38
C PRO A 152 9.30 -3.26 -16.53
N ARG A 153 9.92 -4.04 -17.41
CA ARG A 153 11.32 -3.81 -17.78
C ARG A 153 11.34 -2.76 -18.89
N LEU A 154 11.64 -1.53 -18.52
CA LEU A 154 11.97 -0.48 -19.47
C LEU A 154 13.25 -0.94 -20.19
N GLN A 155 13.13 -1.24 -21.49
CA GLN A 155 14.25 -1.59 -22.37
C GLN A 155 14.91 -0.34 -22.92
#